data_AF-W3X0Y6-F1
#
_entry.id   AF-W3X0Y6-F1
#
_cell.length_a   1.000
_cell.length_b   1.000
_cell.length_c   1.000
_cell.angle_alpha   90.00
_cell.angle_beta   90.00
_cell.angle_gamma   90.00
#
_symmetry.space_group_name_H-M   'P 1'
#
loop_
_entity.id
_entity.type
_entity.pdbx_description
1 polymer ?
#
loop_
_entity_poly.entity_id
_entity_poly.type
_entity_poly.pdbx_seq_one_letter_code
_entity_poly.pdbx_strand_id
1 'polypeptide(L)'
;MRVPLLLALFTLIAAVWAGGYQGVLERVMLYYAYEIDQLNPEGDRTIGFWCGQEVNDAGICPDEDGWKPPLGHNPPNSRSNFNQLVGPLSRLRGDGQQSFARDAGGNPLPFNDGITGLDIEQTAHNLYHEITSAPGRRVRNTPAYKMRKVTTNSYVKFLSGLGKFVQQTADKNDNFDNHRDLFKGFQRANQLVLEARMGDHGQRQIQNIQNRLAGTGINVKTKTVGGGTNPVHWRCLGRG
;
A
#
# COMPACT_ATOMS: atom_id res chain seq x y z
N MET A 1 20.62 4.09 21.95
CA MET A 1 21.15 3.02 21.06
C MET A 1 20.44 3.09 19.72
N ARG A 2 21.22 2.93 18.66
CA ARG A 2 20.88 3.19 17.25
C ARG A 2 19.69 2.33 16.79
N VAL A 3 18.52 2.95 16.60
CA VAL A 3 17.33 2.41 15.91
C VAL A 3 17.43 2.36 14.36
N PRO A 4 18.42 2.94 13.63
CA PRO A 4 18.34 3.03 12.17
C PRO A 4 18.62 1.70 11.45
N LEU A 5 18.99 0.62 12.17
CA LEU A 5 19.34 -0.65 11.52
C LEU A 5 18.13 -1.55 11.23
N LEU A 6 17.03 -1.44 11.99
CA LEU A 6 15.85 -2.31 11.81
C LEU A 6 14.91 -1.84 10.70
N LEU A 7 14.99 -0.57 10.26
CA LEU A 7 14.20 -0.05 9.14
C LEU A 7 14.87 -0.23 7.77
N ALA A 8 16.19 -0.49 7.73
CA ALA A 8 16.94 -0.54 6.46
C ALA A 8 16.95 -1.94 5.80
N LEU A 9 16.50 -2.99 6.49
CA LEU A 9 16.86 -4.37 6.17
C LEU A 9 15.72 -5.23 5.58
N PHE A 10 14.91 -4.69 4.66
CA PHE A 10 13.87 -5.47 3.95
C PHE A 10 13.61 -5.02 2.48
N THR A 11 14.64 -4.58 1.75
CA THR A 11 14.51 -4.03 0.38
C THR A 11 14.70 -5.05 -0.76
N LEU A 12 14.57 -6.36 -0.50
CA LEU A 12 14.56 -7.37 -1.57
C LEU A 12 13.13 -7.59 -2.11
N ILE A 13 12.57 -6.56 -2.74
CA ILE A 13 11.28 -6.65 -3.42
C ILE A 13 11.52 -7.02 -4.88
N ALA A 14 11.42 -8.30 -5.19
CA ALA A 14 11.31 -8.72 -6.58
C ALA A 14 9.97 -8.21 -7.17
N ALA A 15 10.07 -7.46 -8.26
CA ALA A 15 8.97 -6.78 -8.93
C ALA A 15 8.12 -7.76 -9.75
N VAL A 16 7.33 -8.62 -9.10
CA VAL A 16 6.29 -9.38 -9.80
C VAL A 16 4.96 -8.65 -9.62
N TRP A 17 4.31 -8.40 -10.75
CA TRP A 17 3.12 -7.56 -10.90
C TRP A 17 1.83 -8.38 -10.78
N ALA A 18 1.65 -9.24 -9.76
CA ALA A 18 0.30 -9.76 -9.51
C ALA A 18 -0.49 -8.76 -8.66
N GLY A 19 -1.60 -8.29 -9.22
CA GLY A 19 -2.65 -7.74 -8.39
C GLY A 19 -3.34 -8.88 -7.62
N GLY A 20 -3.79 -8.61 -6.40
CA GLY A 20 -4.35 -9.61 -5.50
C GLY A 20 -4.51 -9.06 -4.08
N TYR A 21 -4.40 -9.93 -3.08
CA TYR A 21 -4.44 -9.52 -1.66
C TYR A 21 -3.31 -8.55 -1.29
N GLN A 22 -2.11 -8.77 -1.82
CA GLN A 22 -1.02 -7.80 -1.72
C GLN A 22 -1.45 -6.39 -2.15
N GLY A 23 -2.13 -6.28 -3.29
CA GLY A 23 -2.54 -4.99 -3.83
C GLY A 23 -3.52 -4.22 -2.93
N VAL A 24 -4.35 -4.91 -2.15
CA VAL A 24 -5.22 -4.24 -1.17
C VAL A 24 -4.47 -3.87 0.11
N LEU A 25 -3.54 -4.70 0.58
CA LEU A 25 -2.65 -4.34 1.69
C LEU A 25 -1.82 -3.09 1.37
N GLU A 26 -1.36 -2.95 0.13
CA GLU A 26 -0.63 -1.76 -0.31
C GLU A 26 -1.49 -0.49 -0.32
N ARG A 27 -2.79 -0.62 -0.59
CA ARG A 27 -3.73 0.50 -0.47
C ARG A 27 -3.96 0.89 0.99
N VAL A 28 -3.99 -0.09 1.90
CA VAL A 28 -4.05 0.18 3.35
C VAL A 28 -2.76 0.85 3.83
N MET A 29 -1.61 0.34 3.43
CA MET A 29 -0.30 0.94 3.71
C MET A 29 -0.20 2.38 3.17
N LEU A 30 -0.73 2.63 1.96
CA LEU A 30 -0.79 3.97 1.38
C LEU A 30 -1.60 4.94 2.24
N TYR A 31 -2.71 4.50 2.82
CA TYR A 31 -3.51 5.35 3.70
C TYR A 31 -2.77 5.72 4.97
N TYR A 32 -2.02 4.79 5.58
CA TYR A 32 -1.10 5.14 6.68
C TYR A 32 -0.05 6.16 6.25
N ALA A 33 0.55 5.99 5.07
CA ALA A 33 1.52 6.97 4.56
C ALA A 33 0.89 8.34 4.28
N TYR A 34 -0.36 8.37 3.82
CA TYR A 34 -1.14 9.58 3.62
C TYR A 34 -1.39 10.30 4.94
N GLU A 35 -1.78 9.59 6.01
CA GLU A 35 -1.98 10.17 7.33
C GLU A 35 -0.68 10.67 7.96
N ILE A 36 0.44 9.94 7.77
CA ILE A 36 1.78 10.40 8.16
C ILE A 36 2.15 11.67 7.40
N ASP A 37 1.81 11.77 6.11
CA ASP A 37 2.07 12.97 5.32
C ASP A 37 1.30 14.19 5.80
N GLN A 38 0.14 14.00 6.44
CA GLN A 38 -0.59 15.10 7.07
C GLN A 38 0.14 15.73 8.27
N LEU A 39 1.19 15.08 8.80
CA LEU A 39 2.06 15.66 9.83
C LEU A 39 3.04 16.70 9.26
N ASN A 40 3.20 16.75 7.93
CA ASN A 40 4.00 17.78 7.27
C ASN A 40 3.16 19.06 7.00
N PRO A 41 3.81 20.23 6.87
CA PRO A 41 3.18 21.45 6.35
C PRO A 41 2.50 21.21 5.01
N GLU A 42 1.42 21.92 4.70
CA GLU A 42 0.59 21.67 3.51
C GLU A 42 1.37 21.68 2.19
N GLY A 43 2.31 22.61 2.02
CA GLY A 43 3.16 22.69 0.83
C GLY A 43 4.08 21.48 0.62
N ASP A 44 4.44 20.78 1.70
CA ASP A 44 5.36 19.63 1.68
C ASP A 44 4.64 18.30 1.43
N ARG A 45 3.30 18.28 1.45
CA ARG A 45 2.52 17.06 1.30
C ARG A 45 2.58 16.54 -0.13
N THR A 46 2.74 15.24 -0.29
CA THR A 46 2.91 14.58 -1.60
C THR A 46 2.01 13.38 -1.84
N ILE A 47 1.41 12.76 -0.82
CA ILE A 47 0.63 11.53 -0.94
C ILE A 47 -0.84 11.83 -1.25
N GLY A 48 -1.45 11.02 -2.11
CA GLY A 48 -2.87 11.09 -2.48
C GLY A 48 -3.20 12.18 -3.51
N PHE A 49 -2.23 12.97 -3.93
CA PHE A 49 -2.39 13.93 -5.02
C PHE A 49 -2.64 13.21 -6.35
N TRP A 50 -3.48 13.80 -7.19
CA TRP A 50 -3.76 13.32 -8.54
C TRP A 50 -3.51 14.43 -9.57
N CYS A 51 -3.10 14.06 -10.77
CA CYS A 51 -2.93 15.02 -11.86
C CYS A 51 -4.27 15.24 -12.57
N GLY A 52 -4.68 16.49 -12.73
CA GLY A 52 -5.89 16.89 -13.46
C GLY A 52 -5.90 16.48 -14.94
N GLN A 53 -4.72 16.18 -15.47
CA GLN A 53 -4.47 15.82 -16.86
C GLN A 53 -3.80 14.45 -16.95
N GLU A 54 -3.62 13.96 -18.17
CA GLU A 54 -2.86 12.74 -18.41
C GLU A 54 -1.38 12.97 -18.06
N VAL A 55 -0.84 12.15 -17.16
CA VAL A 55 0.60 12.16 -16.86
C VAL A 55 1.38 11.59 -18.03
N ASN A 56 2.56 12.10 -18.28
CA ASN A 56 3.44 11.54 -19.30
C ASN A 56 4.04 10.17 -18.88
N ASP A 57 4.77 9.53 -19.79
CA ASP A 57 5.42 8.23 -19.56
C ASP A 57 6.48 8.25 -18.43
N ALA A 58 6.90 9.42 -17.97
CA ALA A 58 7.79 9.59 -16.82
C ALA A 58 7.03 9.69 -15.48
N GLY A 59 5.70 9.82 -15.51
CA GLY A 59 4.86 10.01 -14.33
C GLY A 59 4.76 11.47 -13.88
N ILE A 60 5.09 12.41 -14.78
CA ILE A 60 5.09 13.84 -14.52
C ILE A 60 3.75 14.42 -14.99
N CYS A 61 3.13 15.24 -14.14
CA CYS A 61 1.96 16.03 -14.51
C CYS A 61 2.41 17.18 -15.44
N PRO A 62 1.77 17.40 -16.59
CA PRO A 62 2.22 18.40 -17.57
C PRO A 62 2.32 19.82 -17.00
N ASP A 63 1.38 20.17 -16.13
CA ASP A 63 1.36 21.44 -15.41
C ASP A 63 1.83 21.25 -13.97
N GLU A 64 2.74 22.10 -13.48
CA GLU A 64 3.22 22.06 -12.10
C GLU A 64 2.06 22.24 -11.08
N ASP A 65 1.09 23.10 -11.42
CA ASP A 65 -0.17 23.33 -10.67
C ASP A 65 -1.29 22.34 -11.01
N GLY A 66 -0.99 21.37 -11.89
CA GLY A 66 -1.91 20.33 -12.33
C GLY A 66 -2.17 19.27 -11.25
N TRP A 67 -1.30 19.19 -10.23
CA TRP A 67 -1.51 18.32 -9.08
C TRP A 67 -2.60 18.87 -8.17
N LYS A 68 -3.66 18.09 -7.96
CA LYS A 68 -4.77 18.42 -7.08
C LYS A 68 -4.68 17.58 -5.80
N PRO A 69 -4.86 18.20 -4.62
CA PRO A 69 -4.87 17.45 -3.37
C PRO A 69 -6.06 16.49 -3.33
N PRO A 70 -5.96 15.40 -2.56
CA PRO A 70 -7.12 14.58 -2.25
C PRO A 70 -8.07 15.42 -1.37
N LEU A 71 -9.25 15.75 -1.89
CA LEU A 71 -10.25 16.53 -1.18
C LEU A 71 -11.34 15.62 -0.60
N GLY A 72 -11.57 15.79 0.70
CA GLY A 72 -12.76 15.26 1.36
C GLY A 72 -14.02 15.87 0.73
N HIS A 73 -14.99 15.02 0.45
CA HIS A 73 -16.27 15.43 -0.13
C HIS A 73 -17.31 15.77 0.95
N ASN A 74 -17.08 15.33 2.19
CA ASN A 74 -17.95 15.56 3.34
C ASN A 74 -17.13 15.50 4.64
N PRO A 75 -16.83 16.64 5.29
CA PRO A 75 -17.10 18.00 4.81
C PRO A 75 -16.26 18.36 3.57
N PRO A 76 -16.76 19.20 2.64
CA PRO A 76 -15.99 19.65 1.49
C PRO A 76 -14.68 20.32 1.92
N ASN A 77 -13.60 20.06 1.18
CA ASN A 77 -12.25 20.58 1.46
C ASN A 77 -11.60 20.08 2.76
N SER A 78 -12.12 19.01 3.37
CA SER A 78 -11.44 18.32 4.45
C SER A 78 -10.35 17.38 3.93
N ARG A 79 -9.59 16.79 4.85
CA ARG A 79 -8.77 15.62 4.55
C ARG A 79 -9.64 14.50 3.96
N SER A 80 -9.13 13.81 2.95
CA SER A 80 -9.77 12.59 2.47
C SER A 80 -9.66 11.46 3.48
N ASN A 81 -10.76 10.74 3.68
CA ASN A 81 -10.75 9.50 4.45
C ASN A 81 -10.31 8.30 3.61
N PHE A 82 -10.27 7.12 4.23
CA PHE A 82 -9.88 5.88 3.56
C PHE A 82 -10.65 5.63 2.26
N ASN A 83 -11.96 5.79 2.26
CA ASN A 83 -12.80 5.55 1.09
C ASN A 83 -12.51 6.52 -0.05
N GLN A 84 -12.35 7.79 0.27
CA GLN A 84 -12.10 8.84 -0.70
C GLN A 84 -10.72 8.70 -1.33
N LEU A 85 -9.71 8.29 -0.53
CA LEU A 85 -8.36 8.04 -1.04
C LEU A 85 -8.28 6.73 -1.84
N VAL A 86 -8.79 5.63 -1.29
CA VAL A 86 -8.56 4.26 -1.81
C VAL A 86 -9.61 3.83 -2.83
N GLY A 87 -10.84 4.33 -2.74
CA GLY A 87 -11.94 4.00 -3.65
C GLY A 87 -11.58 4.22 -5.11
N PRO A 88 -11.17 5.45 -5.52
CA PRO A 88 -10.76 5.73 -6.89
C PRO A 88 -9.61 4.85 -7.38
N LEU A 89 -8.60 4.59 -6.53
CA LEU A 89 -7.47 3.69 -6.83
C LEU A 89 -7.89 2.23 -7.02
N SER A 90 -9.07 1.88 -6.52
CA SER A 90 -9.67 0.54 -6.59
C SER A 90 -10.80 0.44 -7.62
N ARG A 91 -11.09 1.54 -8.32
CA ARG A 91 -12.28 1.67 -9.19
C ARG A 91 -13.58 1.38 -8.44
N LEU A 92 -13.63 1.76 -7.17
CA LEU A 92 -14.82 1.73 -6.33
C LEU A 92 -15.32 3.16 -6.14
N ARG A 93 -16.59 3.33 -5.76
CA ARG A 93 -17.12 4.64 -5.40
C ARG A 93 -16.44 5.12 -4.11
N GLY A 94 -15.85 6.30 -4.16
CA GLY A 94 -15.22 6.95 -3.00
C GLY A 94 -16.16 7.90 -2.24
N ASP A 95 -17.44 7.95 -2.62
CA ASP A 95 -18.44 8.89 -2.09
C ASP A 95 -18.87 8.60 -0.63
N GLY A 96 -18.36 7.52 -0.04
CA GLY A 96 -18.53 7.24 1.37
C GLY A 96 -19.96 6.83 1.75
N GLN A 97 -20.67 6.09 0.90
CA GLN A 97 -21.93 5.47 1.35
C GLN A 97 -21.71 4.15 2.11
N GLN A 98 -20.63 3.43 1.82
CA GLN A 98 -20.25 2.20 2.51
C GLN A 98 -18.75 2.23 2.79
N SER A 99 -18.35 2.28 4.06
CA SER A 99 -16.93 2.28 4.42
C SER A 99 -16.26 1.00 3.96
N PHE A 100 -15.04 1.11 3.43
CA PHE A 100 -14.17 -0.03 3.17
C PHE A 100 -13.30 -0.37 4.38
N ALA A 101 -13.06 0.62 5.25
CA ALA A 101 -12.33 0.49 6.50
C ALA A 101 -13.11 -0.35 7.50
N ARG A 102 -12.41 -1.21 8.22
CA ARG A 102 -12.98 -2.13 9.20
C ARG A 102 -12.21 -2.05 10.51
N ASP A 103 -12.93 -2.21 11.60
CA ASP A 103 -12.32 -2.49 12.90
C ASP A 103 -11.96 -3.98 13.03
N ALA A 104 -11.36 -4.35 14.17
CA ALA A 104 -10.98 -5.73 14.46
C ALA A 104 -12.19 -6.69 14.57
N GLY A 105 -13.39 -6.16 14.81
CA GLY A 105 -14.65 -6.92 14.82
C GLY A 105 -15.28 -7.06 13.43
N GLY A 106 -14.72 -6.43 12.40
CA GLY A 106 -15.29 -6.38 11.07
C GLY A 106 -16.43 -5.37 10.91
N ASN A 107 -16.62 -4.47 11.86
CA ASN A 107 -17.61 -3.39 11.73
C ASN A 107 -17.05 -2.28 10.83
N PRO A 108 -17.90 -1.59 10.05
CA PRO A 108 -17.49 -0.44 9.28
C PRO A 108 -16.95 0.68 10.19
N LEU A 109 -15.77 1.21 9.88
CA LEU A 109 -15.26 2.43 10.52
C LEU A 109 -15.81 3.66 9.80
N PRO A 110 -16.37 4.64 10.53
CA PRO A 110 -16.98 5.81 9.92
C PRO A 110 -15.95 6.68 9.20
N PHE A 111 -16.47 7.49 8.28
CA PHE A 111 -15.75 8.31 7.32
C PHE A 111 -14.82 9.38 7.91
N ASN A 112 -14.81 9.56 9.23
CA ASN A 112 -14.14 10.69 9.88
C ASN A 112 -13.00 10.24 10.79
N ASP A 113 -12.89 8.94 11.07
CA ASP A 113 -11.85 8.41 11.93
C ASP A 113 -10.66 8.06 11.06
N GLY A 114 -9.53 8.73 11.28
CA GLY A 114 -8.26 8.54 10.56
C GLY A 114 -7.80 7.08 10.57
N ILE A 115 -6.79 6.74 11.37
CA ILE A 115 -6.35 5.34 11.56
C ILE A 115 -6.92 4.69 12.82
N THR A 116 -7.61 5.46 13.67
CA THR A 116 -8.07 4.98 14.98
C THR A 116 -9.03 3.81 14.79
N GLY A 117 -8.70 2.67 15.40
CA GLY A 117 -9.49 1.45 15.29
C GLY A 117 -9.34 0.70 13.96
N LEU A 118 -8.57 1.21 12.98
CA LEU A 118 -8.38 0.58 11.67
C LEU A 118 -7.63 -0.74 11.79
N ASP A 119 -8.33 -1.84 11.50
CA ASP A 119 -7.71 -3.16 11.36
C ASP A 119 -7.21 -3.36 9.92
N ILE A 120 -5.90 -3.56 9.77
CA ILE A 120 -5.24 -3.64 8.46
C ILE A 120 -5.74 -4.86 7.66
N GLU A 121 -5.83 -6.02 8.32
CA GLU A 121 -6.13 -7.28 7.66
C GLU A 121 -7.62 -7.39 7.32
N GLN A 122 -8.48 -7.02 8.26
CA GLN A 122 -9.92 -7.00 8.07
C GLN A 122 -10.32 -5.96 7.01
N THR A 123 -9.68 -4.79 7.01
CA THR A 123 -9.87 -3.79 5.95
C THR A 123 -9.41 -4.32 4.60
N ALA A 124 -8.23 -4.93 4.53
CA ALA A 124 -7.71 -5.51 3.29
C ALA A 124 -8.62 -6.63 2.76
N HIS A 125 -9.09 -7.53 3.62
CA HIS A 125 -10.02 -8.61 3.28
C HIS A 125 -11.34 -8.04 2.72
N ASN A 126 -11.93 -7.08 3.42
CA ASN A 126 -13.15 -6.42 2.96
C ASN A 126 -12.93 -5.71 1.61
N LEU A 127 -11.85 -4.96 1.45
CA LEU A 127 -11.54 -4.27 0.20
C LEU A 127 -11.30 -5.25 -0.95
N TYR A 128 -10.63 -6.38 -0.70
CA TYR A 128 -10.46 -7.44 -1.69
C TYR A 128 -11.82 -7.97 -2.16
N HIS A 129 -12.70 -8.29 -1.21
CA HIS A 129 -14.04 -8.78 -1.49
C HIS A 129 -14.84 -7.76 -2.33
N GLU A 130 -14.86 -6.49 -1.92
CA GLU A 130 -15.54 -5.42 -2.66
C GLU A 130 -15.03 -5.25 -4.10
N ILE A 131 -13.72 -5.36 -4.32
CA ILE A 131 -13.14 -5.27 -5.67
C ILE A 131 -13.53 -6.48 -6.52
N THR A 132 -13.56 -7.68 -5.93
CA THR A 132 -13.70 -8.97 -6.64
C THR A 132 -15.13 -9.52 -6.67
N SER A 133 -16.08 -8.83 -6.04
CA SER A 133 -17.49 -9.21 -5.96
C SER A 133 -18.18 -9.32 -7.32
N ALA A 134 -17.77 -8.50 -8.29
CA ALA A 134 -18.33 -8.52 -9.64
C ALA A 134 -17.50 -9.40 -10.61
N PRO A 135 -18.15 -10.16 -11.51
CA PRO A 135 -17.48 -11.02 -12.48
C PRO A 135 -16.43 -10.27 -13.31
N GLY A 136 -15.26 -10.87 -13.48
CA GLY A 136 -14.15 -10.31 -14.27
C GLY A 136 -13.40 -9.16 -13.59
N ARG A 137 -13.80 -8.74 -12.38
CA ARG A 137 -13.01 -7.79 -11.60
C ARG A 137 -11.86 -8.48 -10.88
N ARG A 138 -10.73 -7.81 -10.87
CA ARG A 138 -9.52 -8.21 -10.15
C ARG A 138 -8.89 -6.99 -9.52
N VAL A 139 -8.20 -7.19 -8.41
CA VAL A 139 -7.32 -6.16 -7.86
C VAL A 139 -6.26 -5.87 -8.91
N ARG A 140 -6.18 -4.62 -9.38
CA ARG A 140 -5.16 -4.18 -10.34
C ARG A 140 -4.03 -3.50 -9.59
N ASN A 141 -2.84 -3.57 -10.17
CA ASN A 141 -1.74 -2.73 -9.74
C ASN A 141 -2.10 -1.27 -10.02
N THR A 142 -1.87 -0.45 -9.02
CA THR A 142 -2.07 0.99 -9.12
C THR A 142 -0.72 1.62 -9.43
N PRO A 143 -0.59 2.38 -10.54
CA PRO A 143 0.64 3.08 -10.85
C PRO A 143 1.04 4.04 -9.74
N ALA A 144 2.34 4.16 -9.47
CA ALA A 144 2.87 4.99 -8.40
C ALA A 144 2.45 6.47 -8.51
N TYR A 145 2.37 7.02 -9.72
CA TYR A 145 1.93 8.41 -9.95
C TYR A 145 0.48 8.70 -9.50
N LYS A 146 -0.34 7.66 -9.30
CA LYS A 146 -1.69 7.81 -8.74
C LYS A 146 -1.69 7.84 -7.21
N MET A 147 -0.55 7.54 -6.58
CA MET A 147 -0.42 7.46 -5.13
C MET A 147 0.39 8.62 -4.55
N ARG A 148 1.30 9.22 -5.33
CA ARG A 148 2.20 10.29 -4.88
C ARG A 148 2.54 11.25 -6.02
N LYS A 149 2.47 12.57 -5.78
CA LYS A 149 2.94 13.58 -6.75
C LYS A 149 4.46 13.55 -6.89
N VAL A 150 4.97 13.89 -8.07
CA VAL A 150 6.40 13.97 -8.36
C VAL A 150 7.12 12.66 -7.98
N THR A 151 6.60 11.55 -8.49
CA THR A 151 7.15 10.21 -8.25
C THR A 151 7.53 9.54 -9.56
N THR A 152 8.19 8.40 -9.46
CA THR A 152 8.60 7.58 -10.60
C THR A 152 7.54 6.52 -10.92
N ASN A 153 7.43 6.15 -12.19
CA ASN A 153 6.64 5.00 -12.64
C ASN A 153 7.21 3.64 -12.17
N SER A 154 8.42 3.63 -11.60
CA SER A 154 9.00 2.43 -11.00
C SER A 154 8.39 2.15 -9.62
N TYR A 155 7.58 1.09 -9.55
CA TYR A 155 6.91 0.67 -8.33
C TYR A 155 7.88 0.37 -7.16
N VAL A 156 9.03 -0.25 -7.44
CA VAL A 156 10.07 -0.53 -6.42
C VAL A 156 10.65 0.75 -5.86
N LYS A 157 10.99 1.71 -6.73
CA LYS A 157 11.48 3.02 -6.31
C LYS A 157 10.41 3.79 -5.54
N PHE A 158 9.13 3.65 -5.91
CA PHE A 158 8.02 4.22 -5.16
C PHE A 158 7.96 3.68 -3.73
N LEU A 159 7.96 2.36 -3.54
CA LEU A 159 7.95 1.74 -2.20
C LEU A 159 9.16 2.17 -1.36
N SER A 160 10.36 2.14 -1.95
CA SER A 160 11.57 2.60 -1.27
C SER A 160 11.49 4.09 -0.90
N GLY A 161 11.00 4.92 -1.82
CA GLY A 161 10.78 6.34 -1.60
C GLY A 161 9.72 6.63 -0.54
N LEU A 162 8.70 5.76 -0.41
CA LEU A 162 7.67 5.86 0.62
C LEU A 162 8.23 5.56 2.01
N GLY A 163 9.03 4.50 2.16
CA GLY A 163 9.70 4.18 3.41
C GLY A 163 10.66 5.29 3.86
N LYS A 164 11.45 5.84 2.93
CA LYS A 164 12.33 6.99 3.22
C LYS A 164 11.53 8.21 3.66
N PHE A 165 10.42 8.50 2.99
CA PHE A 165 9.53 9.60 3.33
C PHE A 165 8.93 9.45 4.74
N VAL A 166 8.45 8.24 5.09
CA VAL A 166 7.92 7.96 6.43
C VAL A 166 8.99 8.15 7.49
N GLN A 167 10.21 7.64 7.26
CA GLN A 167 11.33 7.84 8.18
C GLN A 167 11.66 9.33 8.37
N GLN A 168 11.78 10.07 7.27
CA GLN A 168 12.06 11.50 7.32
C GLN A 168 10.98 12.28 8.07
N THR A 169 9.71 11.87 7.95
CA THR A 169 8.61 12.51 8.69
C THR A 169 8.64 12.15 10.17
N ALA A 170 9.01 10.90 10.50
CA ALA A 170 9.19 10.42 11.88
C ALA A 170 10.30 11.19 12.62
N ASP A 171 11.38 11.53 11.92
CA ASP A 171 12.56 12.21 12.47
C ASP A 171 12.35 13.72 12.73
N LYS A 172 11.21 14.29 12.31
CA LYS A 172 10.86 15.71 12.56
C LYS A 172 10.07 15.85 13.86
N ASN A 173 10.41 16.85 14.67
CA ASN A 173 9.57 17.43 15.73
C ASN A 173 8.75 16.44 16.57
N ASP A 174 9.41 15.47 17.23
CA ASP A 174 8.78 14.43 18.07
C ASP A 174 7.61 13.68 17.40
N ASN A 175 7.49 13.72 16.06
CA ASN A 175 6.35 13.19 15.33
C ASN A 175 6.14 11.72 15.62
N PHE A 176 7.24 10.94 15.66
CA PHE A 176 7.18 9.53 15.99
C PHE A 176 6.57 9.30 17.37
N ASP A 177 7.04 10.03 18.39
CA ASP A 177 6.61 9.84 19.77
C ASP A 177 5.17 10.31 20.01
N ASN A 178 4.78 11.41 19.37
CA ASN A 178 3.42 11.95 19.45
C ASN A 178 2.39 11.15 18.65
N HIS A 179 2.81 10.35 17.66
CA HIS A 179 1.92 9.62 16.76
C HIS A 179 2.35 8.16 16.53
N ARG A 180 2.83 7.48 17.58
CA ARG A 180 3.40 6.12 17.49
C ARG A 180 2.52 5.13 16.74
N ASP A 181 1.21 5.21 16.91
CA ASP A 181 0.26 4.28 16.29
C ASP A 181 0.21 4.41 14.76
N LEU A 182 0.40 5.62 14.21
CA LEU A 182 0.54 5.84 12.76
C LEU A 182 1.76 5.11 12.20
N PHE A 183 2.92 5.32 12.83
CA PHE A 183 4.17 4.75 12.34
C PHE A 183 4.21 3.23 12.54
N LYS A 184 3.72 2.72 13.67
CA LYS A 184 3.60 1.27 13.92
C LYS A 184 2.60 0.61 12.96
N GLY A 185 1.47 1.25 12.68
CA GLY A 185 0.50 0.77 11.72
C GLY A 185 1.07 0.72 10.30
N PHE A 186 1.80 1.75 9.88
CA PHE A 186 2.55 1.72 8.61
C PHE A 186 3.55 0.56 8.55
N GLN A 187 4.35 0.37 9.62
CA GLN A 187 5.30 -0.73 9.70
C GLN A 187 4.61 -2.10 9.61
N ARG A 188 3.49 -2.29 10.32
CA ARG A 188 2.70 -3.53 10.27
C ARG A 188 2.13 -3.77 8.87
N ALA A 189 1.56 -2.74 8.24
CA ALA A 189 1.03 -2.85 6.89
C ALA A 189 2.13 -3.20 5.88
N ASN A 190 3.30 -2.56 5.98
CA ASN A 190 4.45 -2.88 5.13
C ASN A 190 4.95 -4.32 5.35
N GLN A 191 5.00 -4.79 6.60
CA GLN A 191 5.35 -6.19 6.89
C GLN A 191 4.36 -7.16 6.23
N LEU A 192 3.05 -6.90 6.35
CA LEU A 192 2.01 -7.73 5.72
C LEU A 192 2.10 -7.71 4.19
N VAL A 193 2.41 -6.56 3.59
CA VAL A 193 2.67 -6.46 2.14
C VAL A 193 3.86 -7.35 1.75
N LEU A 194 4.95 -7.30 2.50
CA LEU A 194 6.12 -8.15 2.26
C LEU A 194 5.77 -9.64 2.40
N GLU A 195 5.04 -10.01 3.45
CA GLU A 195 4.58 -11.39 3.67
C GLU A 195 3.68 -11.87 2.51
N ALA A 196 2.71 -11.06 2.09
CA ALA A 196 1.85 -11.36 0.95
C ALA A 196 2.65 -11.50 -0.36
N ARG A 197 3.64 -10.62 -0.61
CA ARG A 197 4.54 -10.74 -1.77
C ARG A 197 5.34 -12.03 -1.76
N MET A 198 5.90 -12.39 -0.60
CA MET A 198 6.66 -13.62 -0.44
C MET A 198 5.78 -14.85 -0.65
N GLY A 199 4.53 -14.84 -0.16
CA GLY A 199 3.55 -15.89 -0.40
C GLY A 199 3.11 -16.01 -1.87
N ASP A 200 2.69 -14.91 -2.47
CA ASP A 200 2.12 -14.88 -3.84
C ASP A 200 3.16 -15.16 -4.92
N HIS A 201 4.42 -14.82 -4.66
CA HIS A 201 5.47 -14.81 -5.68
C HIS A 201 6.70 -15.66 -5.36
N GLY A 202 6.93 -15.97 -4.09
CA GLY A 202 8.16 -16.66 -3.66
C GLY A 202 8.36 -17.98 -4.39
N GLN A 203 7.33 -18.82 -4.46
CA GLN A 203 7.43 -20.11 -5.14
C GLN A 203 7.77 -19.97 -6.63
N ARG A 204 7.09 -19.07 -7.36
CA ARG A 204 7.36 -18.86 -8.80
C ARG A 204 8.76 -18.30 -9.04
N GLN A 205 9.23 -17.40 -8.18
CA GLN A 205 10.59 -16.86 -8.29
C GLN A 205 11.66 -17.89 -7.98
N ILE A 206 11.45 -18.71 -6.94
CA ILE A 206 12.33 -19.84 -6.60
C ILE A 206 12.42 -20.79 -7.80
N GLN A 207 11.28 -21.17 -8.39
CA GLN A 207 11.25 -22.02 -9.59
C GLN A 207 11.98 -21.38 -10.77
N ASN A 208 11.74 -20.09 -11.06
CA ASN A 208 12.42 -19.39 -12.15
C ASN A 208 13.94 -19.32 -11.95
N ILE A 209 14.40 -19.08 -10.72
CA ILE A 209 15.82 -19.06 -10.38
C ILE A 209 16.43 -20.46 -10.49
N GLN A 210 15.75 -21.49 -9.98
CA GLN A 210 16.16 -22.89 -10.11
C GLN A 210 16.32 -23.29 -11.59
N ASN A 211 15.33 -22.94 -12.42
CA ASN A 211 15.38 -23.21 -13.85
C ASN A 211 16.54 -22.47 -14.54
N ARG A 212 16.77 -21.20 -14.19
CA ARG A 212 17.84 -20.40 -14.79
C ARG A 212 19.25 -20.85 -14.38
N LEU A 213 19.39 -21.41 -13.18
CA LEU A 213 20.66 -21.91 -12.66
C LEU A 213 20.85 -23.42 -12.88
N ALA A 214 19.88 -24.09 -13.50
CA ALA A 214 19.99 -25.49 -13.85
C ALA A 214 21.23 -25.74 -14.73
N GLY A 215 22.03 -26.75 -14.39
CA GLY A 215 23.25 -27.10 -15.13
C GLY A 215 24.47 -26.22 -14.84
N THR A 216 24.36 -25.21 -13.97
CA THR A 216 25.50 -24.32 -13.63
C THR A 216 26.34 -24.80 -12.45
N GLY A 217 25.94 -25.88 -11.78
CA GLY A 217 26.56 -26.35 -10.53
C GLY A 217 26.26 -25.48 -9.29
N ILE A 218 25.46 -24.42 -9.44
CA ILE A 218 25.05 -23.54 -8.34
C ILE A 218 23.81 -24.12 -7.65
N ASN A 219 23.93 -24.42 -6.36
CA ASN A 219 22.81 -24.90 -5.53
C ASN A 219 22.01 -23.75 -4.93
N VAL A 220 20.74 -23.65 -5.32
CA VAL A 220 19.79 -22.68 -4.76
C VAL A 220 19.31 -23.16 -3.40
N LYS A 221 19.60 -22.40 -2.34
CA LYS A 221 19.06 -22.63 -0.99
C LYS A 221 17.94 -21.65 -0.71
N THR A 222 16.83 -22.15 -0.18
CA THR A 222 15.67 -21.34 0.20
C THR A 222 15.52 -21.30 1.72
N LYS A 223 15.11 -20.16 2.26
CA LYS A 223 14.71 -20.02 3.66
C LYS A 223 13.26 -19.54 3.70
N THR A 224 12.43 -20.19 4.51
CA THR A 224 11.08 -19.71 4.79
C THR A 224 11.15 -18.39 5.56
N VAL A 225 10.38 -17.41 5.12
CA VAL A 225 10.31 -16.05 5.68
C VAL A 225 8.84 -15.73 5.97
N GLY A 226 8.53 -15.39 7.22
CA GLY A 226 7.16 -15.22 7.69
C GLY A 226 6.33 -16.53 7.70
N GLY A 227 5.00 -16.39 7.72
CA GLY A 227 4.07 -17.54 7.69
C GLY A 227 3.91 -18.23 6.33
N GLY A 228 4.52 -17.68 5.27
CA GLY A 228 4.54 -18.29 3.93
C GLY A 228 3.17 -18.50 3.26
N THR A 229 2.10 -17.95 3.81
CA THR A 229 0.71 -18.16 3.38
C THR A 229 0.01 -16.83 3.17
N ASN A 230 -0.58 -16.64 1.99
CA ASN A 230 -1.55 -15.57 1.76
C ASN A 230 -2.90 -16.03 2.34
N PRO A 231 -3.55 -15.26 3.22
CA PRO A 231 -4.83 -15.62 3.84
C PRO A 231 -6.01 -15.68 2.85
N VAL A 232 -5.81 -15.44 1.55
CA VAL A 232 -6.84 -15.64 0.51
C VAL A 232 -6.63 -16.96 -0.27
N HIS A 233 -5.52 -17.67 -0.05
CA HIS A 233 -5.26 -18.95 -0.73
C HIS A 233 -6.08 -20.13 -0.19
N TRP A 234 -6.66 -20.06 1.01
CA TRP A 234 -7.41 -21.19 1.59
C TRP A 234 -8.68 -21.56 0.83
N ARG A 235 -9.26 -20.66 0.01
CA ARG A 235 -10.45 -20.97 -0.80
C ARG A 235 -10.17 -21.49 -2.21
N CYS A 236 -8.92 -21.48 -2.68
CA CYS A 236 -8.59 -21.94 -4.02
C CYS A 236 -8.13 -23.41 -4.08
N LEU A 237 -7.90 -24.06 -2.94
CA LEU A 237 -7.43 -25.46 -2.86
C LEU A 237 -8.55 -26.48 -2.55
N GLY A 238 -9.81 -26.05 -2.52
CA GLY A 238 -10.97 -26.90 -2.21
C GLY A 238 -11.84 -27.31 -3.40
N ARG A 239 -11.40 -27.06 -4.64
CA ARG A 239 -12.04 -27.58 -5.86
C ARG A 239 -10.97 -28.07 -6.83
N GLY A 240 -10.50 -29.29 -6.56
CA GLY A 240 -9.78 -30.16 -7.48
C GLY A 240 -10.32 -31.56 -7.28
#